data_AF-A0A0B3A4T2-F1
#
_entry.id   AF-A0A0B3A4T2-F1
#
_cell.length_a   1.000
_cell.length_b   1.000
_cell.length_c   1.000
_cell.angle_alpha   90.00
_cell.angle_beta   90.00
_cell.angle_gamma   90.00
#
_symmetry.space_group_name_H-M   'P 1'
#
loop_
_entity.id
_entity.type
_entity.pdbx_description
1 polymer ?
#
loop_
_entity_poly.entity_id
_entity_poly.type
_entity_poly.pdbx_seq_one_letter_code
_entity_poly.pdbx_strand_id
1 'polypeptide(L)'
;MENLCQYKTGCFGCCGFRFGAKEVIFSAVVQHNSEFEEILDKEAFRDRADTWDLNHGLCRNFGKLKNGTHGCLIYPKEGEADHRRGHCDIGYECQTLKTFLSWPKDKQAKFQAFLEEKDLDLYDYSTGMFNGSLLKEFIHHIK
;
A
#
# COMPACT_ATOMS: atom_id res chain seq x y z
N MET A 1 11.58 8.68 9.27
CA MET A 1 11.17 9.27 7.98
C MET A 1 9.76 8.76 7.72
N GLU A 2 8.77 9.63 7.72
CA GLU A 2 7.37 9.17 7.62
C GLU A 2 7.10 8.69 6.20
N ASN A 3 6.92 7.38 6.07
CA ASN A 3 6.63 6.72 4.81
C ASN A 3 5.12 6.74 4.59
N LEU A 4 4.64 7.50 3.59
CA LEU A 4 3.22 7.56 3.25
C LEU A 4 2.64 6.16 2.94
N CYS A 5 3.46 5.19 2.51
CA CYS A 5 3.00 3.83 2.28
C CYS A 5 2.59 3.08 3.56
N GLN A 6 3.09 3.51 4.73
CA GLN A 6 2.78 2.94 6.04
C GLN A 6 2.00 3.93 6.92
N TYR A 7 1.56 5.06 6.36
CA TYR A 7 0.83 6.07 7.09
C TYR A 7 -0.62 5.62 7.34
N LYS A 8 -1.18 5.96 8.52
CA LYS A 8 -2.49 5.51 9.01
C LYS A 8 -2.68 3.99 8.94
N THR A 9 -3.50 3.51 8.01
CA THR A 9 -3.89 2.10 7.88
C THR A 9 -3.05 1.36 6.84
N GLY A 10 -2.06 2.01 6.22
CA GLY A 10 -1.23 1.46 5.14
C GLY A 10 -1.70 1.83 3.74
N CYS A 11 -0.99 1.36 2.71
CA CYS A 11 -1.29 1.63 1.31
C CYS A 11 -1.03 0.40 0.45
N PHE A 12 -1.94 0.10 -0.49
CA PHE A 12 -1.76 -0.98 -1.47
C PHE A 12 -1.29 -0.52 -2.86
N GLY A 13 -0.93 0.75 -3.02
CA GLY A 13 -0.60 1.35 -4.32
C GLY A 13 0.71 0.87 -4.96
N CYS A 14 1.58 0.13 -4.26
CA CYS A 14 2.89 -0.24 -4.78
C CYS A 14 2.87 -1.36 -5.83
N CYS A 15 1.86 -2.22 -5.78
CA CYS A 15 1.82 -3.44 -6.59
C CYS A 15 0.58 -3.52 -7.49
N GLY A 16 -0.32 -2.54 -7.41
CA GLY A 16 -1.60 -2.55 -8.10
C GLY A 16 -1.74 -1.41 -9.10
N PHE A 17 -2.30 -1.70 -10.28
CA PHE A 17 -2.40 -0.72 -11.38
C PHE A 17 -3.84 -0.42 -11.80
N ARG A 18 -4.79 -1.33 -11.50
CA ARG A 18 -6.21 -1.25 -11.87
C ARG A 18 -7.08 -1.87 -10.79
N PHE A 19 -7.40 -1.09 -9.77
CA PHE A 19 -8.18 -1.55 -8.63
C PHE A 19 -9.64 -1.78 -9.01
N GLY A 20 -10.18 -2.92 -8.59
CA GLY A 20 -11.61 -3.21 -8.65
C GLY A 20 -12.41 -2.37 -7.66
N ALA A 21 -13.72 -2.64 -7.58
CA ALA A 21 -14.59 -1.99 -6.60
C ALA A 21 -14.11 -2.22 -5.17
N LYS A 22 -14.39 -1.27 -4.28
CA LYS A 22 -13.96 -1.24 -2.89
C LYS A 22 -14.31 -2.52 -2.13
N GLU A 23 -15.54 -3.00 -2.28
CA GLU A 23 -16.06 -4.20 -1.62
C GLU A 23 -15.31 -5.46 -2.07
N VAL A 24 -14.92 -5.50 -3.34
CA VAL A 24 -14.16 -6.58 -3.94
C VAL A 24 -12.72 -6.57 -3.44
N ILE A 25 -12.10 -5.40 -3.31
CA ILE A 25 -10.77 -5.25 -2.71
C ILE A 25 -10.77 -5.74 -1.26
N PHE A 26 -11.76 -5.38 -0.45
CA PHE A 26 -11.83 -5.86 0.93
C PHE A 26 -12.09 -7.37 1.03
N SER A 27 -12.89 -7.92 0.11
CA SER A 27 -13.08 -9.37 0.02
C SER A 27 -11.78 -10.09 -0.34
N ALA A 28 -10.99 -9.53 -1.26
CA ALA A 28 -9.67 -10.06 -1.63
C ALA A 28 -8.68 -10.02 -0.46
N VAL A 29 -8.68 -8.94 0.34
CA VAL A 29 -7.87 -8.85 1.57
C VAL A 29 -8.19 -10.00 2.53
N VAL A 30 -9.47 -10.25 2.78
CA VAL A 30 -9.91 -11.35 3.66
C VAL A 30 -9.43 -12.70 3.13
N GLN A 31 -9.56 -12.93 1.81
CA GLN A 31 -9.06 -14.14 1.17
C GLN A 31 -7.55 -14.30 1.35
N HIS A 32 -6.76 -13.26 1.06
CA HIS A 32 -5.30 -13.32 1.19
C HIS A 32 -4.86 -13.60 2.63
N ASN A 33 -5.57 -13.03 3.62
CA ASN A 33 -5.34 -13.32 5.03
C ASN A 33 -5.61 -14.79 5.36
N SER A 34 -6.72 -15.36 4.87
CA SER A 34 -7.03 -16.80 5.05
C SER A 34 -5.96 -17.70 4.42
N GLU A 35 -5.56 -17.41 3.18
CA GLU A 35 -4.50 -18.14 2.48
C GLU A 35 -3.17 -18.08 3.24
N PHE A 36 -2.86 -16.95 3.88
CA PHE A 36 -1.63 -16.78 4.66
C PHE A 36 -1.64 -17.55 5.98
N GLU A 37 -2.81 -17.75 6.57
CA GLU A 37 -2.97 -18.59 7.76
C GLU A 37 -2.81 -20.08 7.43
N GLU A 38 -3.18 -20.50 6.22
CA GLU A 38 -3.02 -21.86 5.72
C GLU A 38 -1.58 -22.14 5.23
N ILE A 39 -0.98 -21.19 4.51
CA ILE A 39 0.37 -21.32 3.93
C ILE A 39 1.38 -20.60 4.82
N LEU A 40 1.87 -21.31 5.84
CA LEU A 40 2.78 -20.74 6.84
C LEU A 40 4.18 -20.39 6.29
N ASP A 41 4.61 -21.06 5.21
CA ASP A 41 5.87 -20.74 4.56
C ASP A 41 5.73 -19.50 3.67
N LYS A 42 6.51 -18.45 3.97
CA LYS A 42 6.40 -17.16 3.29
C LYS A 42 6.77 -17.23 1.81
N GLU A 43 7.70 -18.10 1.42
CA GLU A 43 8.13 -18.25 0.03
C GLU A 43 7.09 -19.02 -0.78
N ALA A 44 6.54 -20.10 -0.22
CA ALA A 44 5.41 -20.81 -0.79
C ALA A 44 4.18 -19.90 -0.92
N PHE A 45 3.90 -19.06 0.09
CA PHE A 45 2.81 -18.09 0.01
C PHE A 45 3.07 -17.06 -1.09
N ARG A 46 4.29 -16.52 -1.19
CA ARG A 46 4.69 -15.59 -2.25
C ARG A 46 4.50 -16.21 -3.63
N ASP A 47 4.96 -17.44 -3.82
CA ASP A 47 5.04 -18.13 -5.11
C ASP A 47 3.76 -18.88 -5.48
N ARG A 48 2.70 -18.77 -4.66
CA ARG A 48 1.38 -19.36 -4.98
C ARG A 48 0.73 -18.76 -6.23
N ALA A 49 1.22 -17.61 -6.69
CA ALA A 49 0.79 -16.91 -7.88
C ALA A 49 1.94 -16.07 -8.45
N ASP A 50 1.91 -15.81 -9.76
CA ASP A 50 2.87 -14.93 -10.40
C ASP A 50 2.73 -13.49 -9.89
N THR A 51 3.83 -12.72 -9.92
CA THR A 51 3.89 -11.31 -9.50
C THR A 51 2.80 -10.44 -10.11
N TRP A 52 2.45 -10.70 -11.38
CA TRP A 52 1.50 -9.91 -12.16
C TRP A 52 0.07 -10.46 -12.10
N ASP A 53 -0.14 -11.59 -11.42
CA ASP A 53 -1.47 -12.11 -11.11
C ASP A 53 -2.06 -11.31 -9.93
N LEU A 54 -2.61 -10.15 -10.25
CA LEU A 54 -3.19 -9.22 -9.29
C LEU A 54 -4.68 -9.52 -9.09
N ASN A 55 -5.06 -9.92 -7.88
CA ASN A 55 -6.44 -10.19 -7.48
C ASN A 55 -7.24 -8.87 -7.49
N HIS A 56 -8.03 -8.62 -8.53
CA HIS A 56 -8.75 -7.35 -8.74
C HIS A 56 -7.84 -6.11 -8.70
N GLY A 57 -6.60 -6.26 -9.19
CA GLY A 57 -5.58 -5.20 -9.15
C GLY A 57 -4.89 -5.04 -7.81
N LEU A 58 -5.20 -5.87 -6.80
CA LEU A 58 -4.51 -5.93 -5.53
C LEU A 58 -3.40 -6.99 -5.57
N CYS A 59 -2.25 -6.70 -4.96
CA CYS A 59 -1.23 -7.72 -4.75
C CYS A 59 -1.76 -8.84 -3.86
N ARG A 60 -1.54 -10.09 -4.28
CA ARG A 60 -1.89 -11.27 -3.48
C ARG A 60 -1.15 -11.32 -2.14
N ASN A 61 0.01 -10.68 -2.04
CA ASN A 61 0.75 -10.61 -0.78
C ASN A 61 0.27 -9.47 0.14
N PHE A 62 -0.73 -8.68 -0.25
CA PHE A 62 -1.30 -7.61 0.57
C PHE A 62 -2.44 -8.13 1.44
N GLY A 63 -2.42 -7.78 2.73
CA GLY A 63 -3.49 -8.12 3.65
C GLY A 63 -3.44 -7.30 4.94
N LYS A 64 -4.29 -7.66 5.90
CA LYS A 64 -4.32 -7.06 7.23
C LYS A 64 -3.21 -7.66 8.11
N LEU A 65 -2.44 -6.79 8.74
CA LEU A 65 -1.36 -7.11 9.67
C LEU A 65 -1.90 -7.26 11.10
N LYS A 66 -1.12 -7.94 11.97
CA LYS A 66 -1.51 -8.20 13.37
C LYS A 66 -1.77 -6.93 14.20
N ASN A 67 -1.15 -5.81 13.83
CA ASN A 67 -1.35 -4.50 14.47
C ASN A 67 -2.61 -3.76 13.98
N GLY A 68 -3.43 -4.38 13.13
CA GLY A 68 -4.65 -3.80 12.58
C GLY A 68 -4.47 -2.95 11.32
N THR A 69 -3.24 -2.60 10.96
CA THR A 69 -2.91 -1.93 9.68
C THR A 69 -2.89 -2.92 8.52
N HIS A 70 -2.70 -2.42 7.30
CA HIS A 70 -2.60 -3.23 6.09
C HIS A 70 -1.24 -3.06 5.44
N GLY A 71 -0.76 -4.12 4.82
CA GLY A 71 0.53 -4.11 4.16
C GLY A 71 0.87 -5.46 3.56
N CYS A 72 2.13 -5.62 3.17
CA CYS A 72 2.62 -6.88 2.64
C CYS A 72 2.78 -7.90 3.78
N LEU A 73 2.06 -9.02 3.72
CA LEU A 73 2.07 -10.08 4.73
C LEU A 73 3.44 -10.76 4.88
N ILE A 74 4.24 -10.72 3.81
CA ILE A 74 5.61 -11.26 3.78
C ILE A 74 6.69 -10.18 3.92
N TYR A 75 6.31 -8.94 4.31
CA TYR A 75 7.30 -7.89 4.59
C TYR A 75 8.27 -8.37 5.69
N PRO A 76 9.59 -8.20 5.52
CA PRO A 76 10.57 -8.70 6.47
C PRO A 76 10.38 -8.03 7.83
N LYS A 77 10.52 -8.80 8.91
CA LYS A 77 10.77 -8.21 10.23
C LYS A 77 12.20 -7.68 10.28
N GLU A 78 12.47 -6.81 11.25
CA GLU A 78 13.82 -6.33 11.50
C GLU A 78 14.77 -7.52 11.74
N GLY A 79 15.88 -7.55 10.99
CA GLY A 79 16.85 -8.64 11.03
C GLY A 79 16.53 -9.87 10.16
N GLU A 80 15.40 -9.91 9.46
CA GLU A 80 15.03 -11.00 8.53
C GLU A 80 15.41 -10.68 7.07
N ALA A 81 15.58 -11.73 6.26
CA ALA A 81 15.73 -11.60 4.82
C ALA A 81 14.43 -11.08 4.17
N ASP A 82 14.57 -10.26 3.13
CA ASP A 82 13.41 -9.75 2.39
C ASP A 82 12.87 -10.81 1.42
N HIS A 83 11.82 -11.51 1.83
CA HIS A 83 11.18 -12.55 1.05
C HIS A 83 10.53 -12.04 -0.25
N ARG A 84 10.41 -10.73 -0.45
CA ARG A 84 9.86 -10.14 -1.69
C ARG A 84 10.88 -10.08 -2.83
N ARG A 85 12.18 -10.25 -2.53
CA ARG A 85 13.28 -10.18 -3.52
C ARG A 85 13.06 -11.19 -4.64
N GLY A 86 13.23 -10.74 -5.89
CA GLY A 86 13.03 -11.57 -7.08
C GLY A 86 11.56 -11.78 -7.47
N HIS A 87 10.62 -11.37 -6.62
CA HIS A 87 9.19 -11.48 -6.90
C HIS A 87 8.58 -10.12 -7.27
N CYS A 88 8.79 -9.05 -6.51
CA CYS A 88 8.30 -7.72 -6.88
C CYS A 88 9.37 -6.63 -6.82
N ASP A 89 9.04 -5.44 -7.35
CA ASP A 89 9.89 -4.25 -7.21
C ASP A 89 9.81 -3.71 -5.77
N ILE A 90 10.72 -4.16 -4.92
CA ILE A 90 10.82 -3.75 -3.52
C ILE A 90 11.21 -2.28 -3.34
N GLY A 91 11.73 -1.62 -4.40
CA GLY A 91 12.10 -0.22 -4.42
C GLY A 91 11.05 0.67 -5.07
N TYR A 92 9.88 0.13 -5.42
CA TYR A 92 8.85 0.91 -6.08
C TYR A 92 8.34 2.06 -5.19
N GLU A 93 8.34 3.26 -5.77
CA GLU A 93 7.74 4.45 -5.19
C GLU A 93 6.73 5.04 -6.18
N CYS A 94 5.48 5.24 -5.73
CA CYS A 94 4.48 5.90 -6.57
C CYS A 94 4.83 7.39 -6.76
N GLN A 95 4.26 8.01 -7.80
CA GLN A 95 4.54 9.42 -8.11
C GLN A 95 4.21 10.35 -6.94
N THR A 96 3.16 10.07 -6.18
CA THR A 96 2.78 10.88 -5.01
C THR A 96 3.85 10.80 -3.92
N LEU A 97 4.38 9.61 -3.61
CA LEU A 97 5.46 9.47 -2.63
C LEU A 97 6.72 10.20 -3.10
N LYS A 98 7.14 10.00 -4.35
CA LYS A 98 8.30 10.71 -4.94
C LYS A 98 8.16 12.22 -4.81
N THR A 99 6.98 12.74 -5.14
CA THR A 99 6.69 14.17 -5.08
C THR A 99 6.72 14.68 -3.63
N PHE A 100 6.07 13.97 -2.72
CA PHE A 100 6.07 14.29 -1.28
C PHE A 100 7.48 14.34 -0.71
N LEU A 101 8.31 13.34 -1.01
CA LEU A 101 9.69 13.27 -0.51
C LEU A 101 10.56 14.42 -1.04
N SER A 102 10.27 14.93 -2.24
CA SER A 102 10.97 16.10 -2.80
C SER A 102 10.63 17.43 -2.13
N TRP A 103 9.54 17.49 -1.37
CA TRP A 103 9.09 18.75 -0.75
C TRP A 103 9.88 19.11 0.51
N PRO A 104 9.97 20.41 0.83
CA PRO A 104 10.38 20.88 2.16
C PRO A 104 9.49 20.32 3.28
N LYS A 105 10.04 20.20 4.48
CA LYS A 105 9.37 19.55 5.64
C LYS A 105 8.08 20.23 6.06
N ASP A 106 7.98 21.55 5.95
CA ASP A 106 6.75 22.29 6.25
C ASP A 106 5.62 21.94 5.27
N LYS A 107 5.95 21.75 3.99
CA LYS A 107 4.97 21.33 2.98
C LYS A 107 4.59 19.86 3.12
N GLN A 108 5.52 18.99 3.53
CA GLN A 108 5.21 17.61 3.92
C GLN A 108 4.19 17.58 5.06
N ALA A 109 4.43 18.34 6.13
CA ALA A 109 3.52 18.42 7.27
C ALA A 109 2.12 18.94 6.89
N LYS A 110 2.03 19.96 6.01
CA LYS A 110 0.74 20.45 5.49
C LYS A 110 -0.02 19.39 4.71
N PHE A 111 0.68 18.57 3.92
CA PHE A 111 0.03 17.50 3.18
C PHE A 111 -0.48 16.39 4.10
N GLN A 112 0.27 16.07 5.16
CA GLN A 112 -0.19 15.11 6.16
C GLN A 112 -1.43 15.60 6.89
N ALA A 113 -1.44 16.86 7.35
CA ALA A 113 -2.63 17.46 7.95
C ALA A 113 -3.85 17.42 7.01
N PHE A 114 -3.65 17.70 5.72
CA PHE A 114 -4.71 17.56 4.70
C PHE A 114 -5.23 16.11 4.56
N LEU A 115 -4.35 15.11 4.65
CA LEU A 115 -4.73 13.69 4.64
C LEU A 115 -5.44 13.26 5.93
N GLU A 116 -5.13 13.91 7.06
CA GLU A 116 -5.81 13.72 8.34
C GLU A 116 -7.24 14.24 8.30
N GLU A 117 -7.42 15.47 7.83
CA GLU A 117 -8.72 16.15 7.72
C GLU A 117 -9.72 15.40 6.83
N LYS A 118 -9.24 14.74 5.78
CA LYS A 118 -10.10 14.03 4.82
C LYS A 118 -10.76 12.76 5.36
N ASP A 119 -10.28 12.23 6.48
CA ASP A 119 -10.78 10.97 7.07
C ASP A 119 -10.93 9.81 6.05
N LEU A 120 -9.93 9.68 5.16
CA LEU A 120 -9.94 8.65 4.11
C LEU A 120 -9.78 7.26 4.70
N ASP A 121 -10.57 6.31 4.20
CA ASP A 121 -10.31 4.91 4.45
C ASP A 121 -9.16 4.35 3.58
N LEU A 122 -8.82 3.08 3.80
CA LEU A 122 -7.73 2.41 3.09
C LEU A 122 -7.86 2.50 1.57
N TYR A 123 -9.08 2.36 1.03
CA TYR A 123 -9.32 2.30 -0.40
C TYR A 123 -9.15 3.69 -1.02
N ASP A 124 -9.81 4.69 -0.46
CA ASP A 124 -9.75 6.06 -0.96
C ASP A 124 -8.33 6.65 -0.80
N TYR A 125 -7.67 6.33 0.32
CA TYR A 125 -6.27 6.66 0.55
C TYR A 125 -5.38 6.01 -0.51
N SER A 126 -5.39 4.69 -0.64
CA SER A 126 -4.46 3.96 -1.51
C SER A 126 -4.64 4.33 -2.98
N THR A 127 -5.88 4.41 -3.45
CA THR A 127 -6.18 4.75 -4.84
C THR A 127 -5.82 6.20 -5.16
N GLY A 128 -6.16 7.14 -4.27
CA GLY A 128 -5.84 8.57 -4.44
C GLY A 128 -4.34 8.87 -4.36
N MET A 129 -3.61 8.11 -3.53
CA MET A 129 -2.16 8.16 -3.47
C MET A 129 -1.52 7.58 -4.74
N PHE A 130 -2.03 6.47 -5.26
CA PHE A 130 -1.50 5.83 -6.47
C PHE A 130 -1.74 6.68 -7.73
N ASN A 131 -2.97 7.13 -7.96
CA ASN A 131 -3.35 7.87 -9.17
C ASN A 131 -2.99 9.37 -9.12
N GLY A 132 -2.53 9.85 -7.96
CA GLY A 132 -2.12 11.24 -7.74
C GLY A 132 -3.28 12.23 -7.61
N SER A 133 -4.52 11.79 -7.38
CA SER A 133 -5.66 12.68 -7.16
C SER A 133 -5.49 13.49 -5.88
N LEU A 134 -5.05 12.86 -4.78
CA LEU A 134 -4.82 13.54 -3.49
C LEU A 134 -3.72 14.59 -3.59
N LEU A 135 -2.68 14.29 -4.37
CA LEU A 135 -1.60 15.23 -4.67
C LEU A 135 -2.13 16.47 -5.40
N LYS A 136 -2.90 16.27 -6.47
CA LYS A 136 -3.48 17.36 -7.28
C LYS A 136 -4.44 18.21 -6.44
N GLU A 137 -5.28 17.57 -5.65
CA GLU A 137 -6.25 18.24 -4.79
C GLU A 137 -5.55 19.10 -3.73
N PHE A 138 -4.52 18.57 -3.06
CA PHE A 138 -3.72 19.35 -2.12
C PHE A 138 -3.06 20.57 -2.77
N ILE A 139 -2.47 20.40 -3.96
CA ILE A 139 -1.84 21.51 -4.69
C ILE A 139 -2.87 22.58 -5.05
N HIS A 140 -4.13 22.22 -5.31
CA HIS A 140 -5.20 23.18 -5.54
C HIS A 140 -5.65 23.87 -4.23
N HIS A 141 -5.70 23.13 -3.13
CA HIS A 141 -6.15 23.62 -1.82
C HIS A 141 -5.21 24.66 -1.19
N ILE A 142 -3.90 24.60 -1.47
CA ILE A 142 -2.90 25.53 -0.91
C ILE A 142 -2.57 26.74 -1.81
N LYS A 143 -3.29 26.91 -2.92
CA LYS A 143 -3.20 28.10 -3.77
C LYS A 143 -4.08 29.21 -3.22
#